data_AF-A7S1F4-F1
#
_entry.id   AF-A7S1F4-F1
#
_cell.length_a   1.000
_cell.length_b   1.000
_cell.length_c   1.000
_cell.angle_alpha   90.00
_cell.angle_beta   90.00
_cell.angle_gamma   90.00
#
_symmetry.space_group_name_H-M   'P 1'
#
loop_
_entity.id
_entity.type
_entity.pdbx_description
1 polymer ?
#
loop_
_entity_poly.entity_id
_entity_poly.type
_entity_poly.pdbx_seq_one_letter_code
_entity_poly.pdbx_strand_id
1 'polypeptide(L)'
;RQFLPRLGAPITNVACSADDMSIVVSHTDNVIRLISGVDLNIKHTIQGLRKASYLSKHLVFDPRTQALVMNCMPGVLQFYLPRDDKTIFLVDVVKQNFVSQTDDEKLYFTQVQHVAFSKTGDWMATVEHRNDHCTTEETRLKFWIFDTCTQSYSVNTIVDAPHSQSVVAVQFQPAVVPGTPPRAITAGLDGKFKMWSVQQVSTEWTCQSIGYYNDMPCVSTVFSEDGTILAVAYEQVLTLWKPET
;
A
#
# COMPACT_ATOMS: atom_id res chain seq x y z
N ARG A 1 -5.56 -15.38 35.76
CA ARG A 1 -4.53 -14.65 34.98
C ARG A 1 -5.24 -13.86 33.90
N GLN A 2 -5.02 -12.55 33.82
CA GLN A 2 -5.60 -11.66 32.80
C GLN A 2 -4.49 -11.20 31.87
N PHE A 3 -4.75 -11.12 30.57
CA PHE A 3 -3.78 -10.71 29.55
C PHE A 3 -4.45 -9.79 28.53
N LEU A 4 -3.69 -8.83 28.01
CA LEU A 4 -4.12 -7.94 26.92
C LEU A 4 -3.37 -8.34 25.64
N PRO A 5 -3.98 -9.14 24.74
CA PRO A 5 -3.33 -9.59 23.53
C PRO A 5 -3.39 -8.51 22.43
N ARG A 6 -2.62 -8.71 21.35
CA ARG A 6 -2.71 -7.94 20.08
C ARG A 6 -2.44 -6.44 20.20
N LEU A 7 -1.37 -6.07 20.91
CA LEU A 7 -0.93 -4.67 21.01
C LEU A 7 -0.29 -4.09 19.73
N GLY A 8 -0.08 -4.93 18.72
CA GLY A 8 0.38 -4.57 17.38
C GLY A 8 1.78 -5.06 17.05
N ALA A 9 2.72 -4.93 18.00
CA ALA A 9 4.11 -5.35 17.84
C ALA A 9 4.69 -5.89 19.16
N PRO A 10 5.82 -6.64 19.13
CA PRO A 10 6.49 -7.12 20.34
C PRO A 10 6.82 -5.98 21.32
N ILE A 11 6.56 -6.23 22.61
CA ILE A 11 6.83 -5.30 23.71
C ILE A 11 8.32 -5.35 24.05
N THR A 12 8.96 -4.18 24.15
CA THR A 12 10.37 -4.06 24.54
C THR A 12 10.53 -3.69 26.00
N ASN A 13 9.74 -2.73 26.48
CA ASN A 13 9.79 -2.28 27.87
C ASN A 13 8.38 -2.03 28.41
N VAL A 14 8.24 -2.25 29.72
CA VAL A 14 7.03 -1.99 30.48
C VAL A 14 7.40 -1.13 31.68
N ALA A 15 6.59 -0.12 31.96
CA ALA A 15 6.69 0.69 33.18
C ALA A 15 5.29 0.87 33.78
N CYS A 16 5.22 0.94 35.11
CA CYS A 16 3.98 1.19 35.84
C CYS A 16 4.07 2.51 36.58
N SER A 17 2.93 3.19 36.74
CA SER A 17 2.83 4.34 37.64
C SER A 17 2.91 3.90 39.10
N ALA A 18 3.34 4.80 39.99
CA ALA A 18 3.52 4.51 41.41
C ALA A 18 2.20 4.17 42.15
N ASP A 19 1.06 4.55 41.57
CA ASP A 19 -0.29 4.28 42.05
C ASP A 19 -0.93 3.05 41.38
N ASP A 20 -0.20 2.33 40.53
CA ASP A 20 -0.65 1.18 39.72
C ASP A 20 -1.85 1.46 38.79
N MET A 21 -2.21 2.74 38.58
CA MET A 21 -3.36 3.12 37.76
C MET A 21 -3.07 3.15 36.26
N SER A 22 -1.79 3.19 35.87
CA SER A 22 -1.34 3.30 34.48
C SER A 22 -0.15 2.39 34.19
N ILE A 23 -0.21 1.74 33.04
CA ILE A 23 0.84 0.89 32.50
C ILE A 23 1.28 1.51 31.17
N VAL A 24 2.56 1.76 31.01
CA VAL A 24 3.15 2.19 29.75
C VAL A 24 3.91 1.03 29.14
N VAL A 25 3.62 0.74 27.87
CA VAL A 25 4.37 -0.23 27.08
C VAL A 25 5.00 0.45 25.89
N SER A 26 6.25 0.10 25.62
CA SER A 26 6.96 0.49 24.39
C SER A 26 7.14 -0.74 23.52
N HIS A 27 7.05 -0.53 22.21
CA HIS A 27 7.07 -1.59 21.22
C HIS A 27 8.26 -1.45 20.27
N THR A 28 8.61 -2.57 19.63
CA THR A 28 9.66 -2.63 18.59
C THR A 28 9.39 -1.78 17.35
N ASP A 29 8.12 -1.42 17.08
CA ASP A 29 7.69 -0.65 15.90
C ASP A 29 7.67 0.88 16.12
N ASN A 30 8.33 1.36 17.18
CA ASN A 30 8.38 2.77 17.57
C ASN A 30 7.01 3.34 18.01
N VAL A 31 6.25 2.53 18.74
CA VAL A 31 4.95 2.91 19.31
C VAL A 31 5.00 2.79 20.82
N ILE A 32 4.46 3.79 21.52
CA ILE A 32 4.25 3.76 22.96
C ILE A 32 2.74 3.80 23.22
N ARG A 33 2.25 2.90 24.08
CA ARG A 33 0.85 2.87 24.49
C ARG A 33 0.74 3.06 25.99
N LEU A 34 -0.14 3.99 26.38
CA LEU A 34 -0.58 4.16 27.76
C LEU A 34 -1.86 3.34 27.95
N ILE A 35 -1.80 2.39 28.86
CA ILE A 35 -2.84 1.43 29.18
C ILE A 35 -3.30 1.69 30.61
N SER A 36 -4.60 1.55 30.84
CA SER A 36 -5.19 1.63 32.17
C SER A 36 -4.86 0.39 33.00
N GLY A 37 -4.39 0.55 34.23
CA GLY A 37 -4.12 -0.57 35.14
C GLY A 37 -5.40 -1.28 35.62
N VAL A 38 -6.57 -0.64 35.51
CA VAL A 38 -7.84 -1.15 36.04
C VAL A 38 -8.60 -2.01 35.02
N ASP A 39 -8.81 -1.48 33.82
CA ASP A 39 -9.63 -2.11 32.77
C ASP A 39 -8.82 -2.59 31.55
N LEU A 40 -7.50 -2.39 31.56
CA LEU A 40 -6.58 -2.73 30.47
C LEU A 40 -6.93 -2.09 29.12
N ASN A 41 -7.71 -1.00 29.12
CA ASN A 41 -8.00 -0.25 27.91
C ASN A 41 -6.83 0.69 27.55
N ILE A 42 -6.56 0.82 26.25
CA ILE A 42 -5.56 1.75 25.73
C ILE A 42 -6.14 3.17 25.80
N LYS A 43 -5.57 4.00 26.67
CA LYS A 43 -5.99 5.41 26.84
C LYS A 43 -5.35 6.32 25.79
N HIS A 44 -4.06 6.13 25.54
CA HIS A 44 -3.32 6.94 24.58
C HIS A 44 -2.32 6.08 23.80
N THR A 45 -2.11 6.46 22.54
CA THR A 45 -1.06 5.92 21.69
C THR A 45 -0.21 7.07 21.20
N ILE A 46 1.09 7.02 21.52
CA ILE A 46 2.09 7.96 21.02
C ILE A 46 2.81 7.24 19.88
N GLN A 47 2.75 7.83 18.69
CA GLN A 47 3.38 7.29 17.50
C GLN A 47 3.86 8.44 16.61
N GLY A 48 5.14 8.40 16.23
CA GLY A 48 5.70 9.21 15.15
C GLY A 48 5.83 8.34 13.90
N LEU A 49 7.02 8.33 13.30
CA LEU A 49 7.33 7.41 12.22
C LEU A 49 7.50 5.97 12.73
N ARG A 50 6.72 5.03 12.20
CA ARG A 50 6.88 3.62 12.59
C ARG A 50 8.08 3.01 11.88
N LYS A 51 8.75 2.10 12.58
CA LYS A 51 9.83 1.32 12.00
C LYS A 51 9.24 0.22 11.12
N ALA A 52 9.30 0.41 9.80
CA ALA A 52 8.88 -0.61 8.84
C ALA A 52 9.76 -1.86 8.96
N SER A 53 9.15 -3.04 8.94
CA SER A 53 9.90 -4.32 8.89
C SER A 53 10.60 -4.53 7.55
N TYR A 54 10.12 -3.86 6.50
CA TYR A 54 10.74 -3.75 5.19
C TYR A 54 10.36 -2.40 4.57
N LEU A 55 11.32 -1.73 3.95
CA LEU A 55 11.05 -0.51 3.20
C LEU A 55 10.48 -0.90 1.83
N SER A 56 9.42 -0.23 1.41
CA SER A 56 9.04 -0.25 -0.01
C SER A 56 10.22 0.24 -0.83
N LYS A 57 10.41 -0.32 -2.04
CA LYS A 57 11.48 0.12 -2.95
C LYS A 57 11.36 1.62 -3.31
N HIS A 58 10.17 2.19 -3.14
CA HIS A 58 9.85 3.57 -3.46
C HIS A 58 9.12 4.24 -2.30
N LEU A 59 9.53 5.46 -2.01
CA LEU A 59 8.79 6.39 -1.18
C LEU A 59 7.77 7.12 -2.05
N VAL A 60 6.52 7.18 -1.60
CA VAL A 60 5.43 7.78 -2.36
C VAL A 60 4.80 8.88 -1.52
N PHE A 61 4.42 9.98 -2.16
CA PHE A 61 3.68 11.05 -1.51
C PHE A 61 2.20 10.96 -1.88
N ASP A 62 1.33 11.18 -0.89
CA ASP A 62 -0.08 11.47 -1.15
C ASP A 62 -0.19 12.92 -1.66
N PRO A 63 -0.69 13.15 -2.89
CA PRO A 63 -0.86 14.50 -3.42
C PRO A 63 -1.80 15.39 -2.60
N ARG A 64 -2.74 14.81 -1.86
CA ARG A 64 -3.75 15.56 -1.08
C ARG A 64 -3.16 16.14 0.18
N THR A 65 -2.55 15.29 0.99
CA THR A 65 -2.04 15.68 2.31
C THR A 65 -0.56 16.03 2.32
N GLN A 66 0.16 15.72 1.23
CA GLN A 66 1.63 15.77 1.16
C GLN A 66 2.30 14.84 2.20
N ALA A 67 1.56 13.85 2.69
CA ALA A 67 2.10 12.83 3.57
C ALA A 67 2.99 11.87 2.81
N LEU A 68 4.08 11.46 3.47
CA LEU A 68 4.90 10.34 3.06
C LEU A 68 4.15 9.04 3.35
N VAL A 69 3.99 8.21 2.33
CA VAL A 69 3.27 6.93 2.39
C VAL A 69 4.28 5.79 2.38
N MET A 70 4.24 4.97 3.42
CA MET A 70 5.19 3.87 3.62
C MET A 70 4.54 2.67 4.29
N ASN A 71 5.13 1.49 4.08
CA ASN A 71 4.78 0.32 4.87
C ASN A 71 5.12 0.54 6.34
N CYS A 72 4.21 0.19 7.25
CA CYS A 72 4.45 0.30 8.69
C CYS A 72 4.29 -1.03 9.44
N MET A 73 3.31 -1.84 9.03
CA MET A 73 3.11 -3.22 9.46
C MET A 73 2.84 -4.06 8.22
N PRO A 74 2.97 -5.40 8.28
CA PRO A 74 2.66 -6.24 7.14
C PRO A 74 1.23 -6.00 6.62
N GLY A 75 1.12 -5.47 5.41
CA GLY A 75 -0.16 -5.15 4.78
C GLY A 75 -0.78 -3.80 5.16
N VAL A 76 -0.08 -2.96 5.94
CA VAL A 76 -0.60 -1.66 6.40
C VAL A 76 0.32 -0.53 5.96
N LEU A 77 -0.27 0.49 5.36
CA LEU A 77 0.39 1.73 4.98
C LEU A 77 0.18 2.80 6.05
N GLN A 78 1.23 3.57 6.33
CA GLN A 78 1.22 4.76 7.18
C GLN A 78 1.33 6.01 6.33
N PHE A 79 0.44 6.97 6.57
CA PHE A 79 0.49 8.32 6.02
C PHE A 79 1.10 9.24 7.08
N TYR A 80 2.34 9.66 6.87
CA TYR A 80 3.14 10.40 7.84
C TYR A 80 3.55 11.77 7.30
N LEU A 81 3.38 12.82 8.10
CA LEU A 81 3.84 14.17 7.80
C LEU A 81 5.22 14.39 8.41
N PRO A 82 6.30 14.47 7.59
CA PRO A 82 7.64 14.63 8.13
C PRO A 82 7.88 15.98 8.80
N ARG A 83 7.15 17.03 8.38
CA ARG A 83 7.29 18.38 8.93
C ARG A 83 6.72 18.51 10.35
N ASP A 84 5.62 17.80 10.61
CA ASP A 84 4.88 17.89 11.87
C ASP A 84 5.17 16.71 12.82
N ASP A 85 6.03 15.78 12.40
CA ASP A 85 6.28 14.49 13.05
C ASP A 85 4.98 13.77 13.46
N LYS A 86 4.03 13.73 12.53
CA LYS A 86 2.66 13.30 12.82
C LYS A 86 2.17 12.26 11.84
N THR A 87 1.60 11.18 12.36
CA THR A 87 0.80 10.25 11.55
C THR A 87 -0.59 10.83 11.32
N ILE A 88 -1.03 10.90 10.07
CA ILE A 88 -2.40 11.33 9.72
C ILE A 88 -3.37 10.17 9.92
N PHE A 89 -3.16 9.07 9.19
CA PHE A 89 -3.97 7.85 9.29
C PHE A 89 -3.18 6.63 8.81
N LEU A 90 -3.76 5.45 9.05
CA LEU A 90 -3.26 4.17 8.57
C LEU A 90 -4.27 3.58 7.59
N VAL A 91 -3.80 2.90 6.55
CA VAL A 91 -4.64 2.12 5.64
C VAL A 91 -4.25 0.66 5.74
N ASP A 92 -5.16 -0.17 6.24
CA ASP A 92 -5.02 -1.62 6.21
C ASP A 92 -5.39 -2.13 4.81
N VAL A 93 -4.35 -2.32 4.00
CA VAL A 93 -4.47 -2.71 2.58
C VAL A 93 -4.91 -4.15 2.48
N VAL A 94 -4.28 -5.05 3.23
CA VAL A 94 -4.49 -6.50 3.12
C VAL A 94 -5.70 -6.95 3.93
N LYS A 95 -5.97 -6.35 5.10
CA LYS A 95 -6.98 -6.79 6.07
C LYS A 95 -6.78 -8.26 6.52
N GLN A 96 -5.53 -8.64 6.76
CA GLN A 96 -5.19 -9.98 7.25
C GLN A 96 -5.28 -10.08 8.77
N ASN A 97 -5.68 -11.25 9.26
CA ASN A 97 -5.54 -11.57 10.68
C ASN A 97 -4.06 -11.83 11.00
N PHE A 98 -3.52 -11.12 11.98
CA PHE A 98 -2.21 -11.42 12.53
C PHE A 98 -2.31 -12.65 13.44
N VAL A 99 -1.80 -13.78 12.96
CA VAL A 99 -1.63 -15.00 13.75
C VAL A 99 -0.29 -14.90 14.50
N SER A 100 -0.33 -15.04 15.82
CA SER A 100 0.87 -15.12 16.64
C SER A 100 1.57 -16.45 16.39
N GLN A 101 2.89 -16.41 16.20
CA GLN A 101 3.74 -17.58 16.07
C GLN A 101 3.57 -18.49 17.29
N THR A 102 3.21 -19.76 17.07
CA THR A 102 3.09 -20.78 18.12
C THR A 102 4.30 -21.72 18.20
N ASP A 103 5.07 -21.86 17.11
CA ASP A 103 6.23 -22.75 16.93
C ASP A 103 7.36 -22.09 16.11
N ASP A 104 8.46 -22.80 15.78
CA ASP A 104 9.58 -22.34 14.94
C ASP A 104 9.22 -22.05 13.45
N GLU A 105 7.93 -21.93 13.13
CA GLU A 105 7.45 -21.68 11.77
C GLU A 105 7.73 -20.24 11.31
N LYS A 106 8.30 -20.10 10.11
CA LYS A 106 8.52 -18.80 9.48
C LYS A 106 7.19 -18.26 8.95
N LEU A 107 6.71 -17.17 9.55
CA LEU A 107 5.51 -16.48 9.08
C LEU A 107 5.81 -15.70 7.79
N TYR A 108 5.11 -16.06 6.72
CA TYR A 108 5.06 -15.27 5.49
C TYR A 108 3.84 -14.37 5.56
N PHE A 109 4.04 -13.06 5.45
CA PHE A 109 2.94 -12.09 5.44
C PHE A 109 2.76 -11.55 4.03
N THR A 110 1.52 -11.20 3.68
CA THR A 110 1.25 -10.44 2.47
C THR A 110 1.83 -9.03 2.63
N GLN A 111 2.59 -8.58 1.65
CA GLN A 111 3.30 -7.31 1.65
C GLN A 111 2.75 -6.38 0.58
N VAL A 112 2.68 -5.08 0.86
CA VAL A 112 2.36 -4.08 -0.16
C VAL A 112 3.66 -3.71 -0.88
N GLN A 113 3.75 -4.08 -2.15
CA GLN A 113 4.95 -3.90 -2.98
C GLN A 113 4.94 -2.56 -3.71
N HIS A 114 3.77 -2.12 -4.19
CA HIS A 114 3.61 -0.87 -4.94
C HIS A 114 2.44 -0.07 -4.41
N VAL A 115 2.60 1.25 -4.43
CA VAL A 115 1.57 2.24 -4.13
C VAL A 115 1.69 3.35 -5.17
N ALA A 116 0.57 3.81 -5.72
CA ALA A 116 0.53 4.95 -6.62
C ALA A 116 -0.74 5.76 -6.36
N PHE A 117 -0.70 7.05 -6.68
CA PHE A 117 -1.85 7.96 -6.55
C PHE A 117 -2.15 8.63 -7.88
N SER A 118 -3.43 8.91 -8.13
CA SER A 118 -3.81 9.87 -9.17
C SER A 118 -3.27 11.26 -8.83
N LYS A 119 -3.14 12.15 -9.82
CA LYS A 119 -2.61 13.50 -9.62
C LYS A 119 -3.32 14.30 -8.52
N THR A 120 -4.63 14.10 -8.35
CA THR A 120 -5.46 14.73 -7.31
C THR A 120 -5.52 13.93 -6.01
N GLY A 121 -4.98 12.71 -6.01
CA GLY A 121 -5.06 11.72 -4.94
C GLY A 121 -6.48 11.21 -4.67
N ASP A 122 -7.46 11.51 -5.52
CA ASP A 122 -8.82 10.94 -5.38
C ASP A 122 -8.81 9.41 -5.53
N TRP A 123 -7.82 8.89 -6.25
CA TRP A 123 -7.60 7.46 -6.42
C TRP A 123 -6.21 7.05 -5.93
N MET A 124 -6.15 5.88 -5.32
CA MET A 124 -4.92 5.19 -4.95
C MET A 124 -4.96 3.78 -5.55
N ALA A 125 -3.82 3.29 -6.01
CA ALA A 125 -3.65 1.91 -6.45
C ALA A 125 -2.56 1.25 -5.59
N THR A 126 -2.82 0.03 -5.13
CA THR A 126 -1.85 -0.75 -4.36
C THR A 126 -1.70 -2.13 -4.98
N VAL A 127 -0.49 -2.66 -4.99
CA VAL A 127 -0.23 -4.07 -5.31
C VAL A 127 0.28 -4.77 -4.08
N GLU A 128 -0.45 -5.78 -3.65
CA GLU A 128 -0.05 -6.67 -2.57
C GLU A 128 0.39 -8.03 -3.13
N HIS A 129 1.39 -8.63 -2.50
CA HIS A 129 1.97 -9.90 -2.92
C HIS A 129 2.31 -10.77 -1.72
N ARG A 130 2.07 -12.08 -1.86
CA ARG A 130 2.41 -13.11 -0.88
C ARG A 130 3.05 -14.30 -1.61
N ASN A 131 4.18 -14.75 -1.07
CA ASN A 131 4.83 -15.98 -1.47
C ASN A 131 5.33 -16.69 -0.20
N ASP A 132 4.74 -17.84 0.11
CA ASP A 132 5.18 -18.69 1.23
C ASP A 132 6.03 -19.87 0.77
N HIS A 133 6.37 -19.93 -0.52
CA HIS A 133 7.16 -20.97 -1.18
C HIS A 133 6.57 -22.39 -1.07
N CYS A 134 5.34 -22.51 -0.60
CA CYS A 134 4.63 -23.77 -0.41
C CYS A 134 3.34 -23.81 -1.24
N THR A 135 2.65 -22.67 -1.31
CA THR A 135 1.39 -22.49 -2.04
C THR A 135 1.58 -21.59 -3.25
N THR A 136 0.55 -21.51 -4.10
CA THR A 136 0.53 -20.61 -5.25
C THR A 136 0.73 -19.16 -4.80
N GLU A 137 1.63 -18.45 -5.47
CA GLU A 137 1.85 -17.02 -5.20
C GLU A 137 0.57 -16.21 -5.42
N GLU A 138 0.27 -15.33 -4.46
CA GLU A 138 -0.91 -14.48 -4.52
C GLU A 138 -0.48 -13.05 -4.82
N THR A 139 -1.04 -12.45 -5.87
CA THR A 139 -0.87 -11.03 -6.18
C THR A 139 -2.22 -10.40 -6.41
N ARG A 140 -2.48 -9.26 -5.75
CA ARG A 140 -3.73 -8.50 -5.95
C ARG A 140 -3.45 -7.04 -6.21
N LEU A 141 -4.09 -6.50 -7.23
CA LEU A 141 -4.15 -5.07 -7.50
C LEU A 141 -5.46 -4.54 -6.90
N LYS A 142 -5.36 -3.51 -6.07
CA LYS A 142 -6.54 -2.83 -5.50
C LYS A 142 -6.56 -1.38 -5.92
N PHE A 143 -7.71 -0.94 -6.39
CA PHE A 143 -8.02 0.47 -6.59
C PHE A 143 -8.89 0.97 -5.45
N TRP A 144 -8.51 2.12 -4.90
CA TRP A 144 -9.10 2.74 -3.75
C TRP A 144 -9.58 4.13 -4.12
N ILE A 145 -10.73 4.52 -3.58
CA ILE A 145 -11.30 5.87 -3.72
C ILE A 145 -11.16 6.60 -2.39
N PHE A 146 -10.77 7.87 -2.45
CA PHE A 146 -10.75 8.73 -1.28
C PHE A 146 -12.17 9.15 -0.91
N ASP A 147 -12.56 8.86 0.32
CA ASP A 147 -13.83 9.31 0.90
C ASP A 147 -13.60 10.58 1.71
N THR A 148 -14.16 11.69 1.21
CA THR A 148 -14.06 13.01 1.86
C THR A 148 -14.80 13.10 3.19
N CYS A 149 -15.80 12.25 3.43
CA CYS A 149 -16.55 12.23 4.68
C CYS A 149 -15.73 11.58 5.79
N THR A 150 -15.12 10.42 5.49
CA THR A 150 -14.27 9.70 6.46
C THR A 150 -12.80 10.15 6.46
N GLN A 151 -12.40 10.97 5.48
CA GLN A 151 -11.01 11.40 5.26
C GLN A 151 -10.05 10.20 5.14
N SER A 152 -10.50 9.15 4.43
CA SER A 152 -9.76 7.89 4.31
C SER A 152 -9.99 7.22 2.95
N TYR A 153 -9.14 6.26 2.60
CA TYR A 153 -9.30 5.47 1.38
C TYR A 153 -10.15 4.23 1.63
N SER A 154 -11.16 4.03 0.78
CA SER A 154 -11.97 2.80 0.75
C SER A 154 -11.72 2.02 -0.53
N VAL A 155 -11.77 0.68 -0.44
CA VAL A 155 -11.57 -0.18 -1.63
C VAL A 155 -12.76 0.00 -2.56
N ASN A 156 -12.47 0.25 -3.83
CA ASN A 156 -13.46 0.30 -4.90
C ASN A 156 -13.41 -0.98 -5.75
N THR A 157 -12.24 -1.37 -6.25
CA THR A 157 -12.08 -2.54 -7.13
C THR A 157 -10.89 -3.39 -6.68
N ILE A 158 -11.06 -4.70 -6.69
CA ILE A 158 -9.99 -5.69 -6.45
C ILE A 158 -9.82 -6.53 -7.70
N VAL A 159 -8.58 -6.70 -8.15
CA VAL A 159 -8.21 -7.54 -9.28
C VAL A 159 -7.20 -8.58 -8.80
N ASP A 160 -7.61 -9.84 -8.85
CA ASP A 160 -6.74 -10.98 -8.56
C ASP A 160 -5.86 -11.30 -9.76
N ALA A 161 -4.58 -11.60 -9.49
CA ALA A 161 -3.58 -11.95 -10.49
C ALA A 161 -3.56 -10.99 -11.70
N PRO A 162 -3.29 -9.68 -11.49
CA PRO A 162 -3.27 -8.70 -12.57
C PRO A 162 -2.24 -9.04 -13.66
N HIS A 163 -1.19 -9.79 -13.34
CA HIS A 163 -0.16 -10.32 -14.22
C HIS A 163 0.11 -11.78 -13.85
N SER A 164 0.60 -12.59 -14.79
CA SER A 164 0.96 -14.00 -14.50
C SER A 164 2.33 -14.16 -13.84
N GLN A 165 3.07 -13.06 -13.67
CA GLN A 165 4.31 -12.97 -12.90
C GLN A 165 4.31 -11.67 -12.07
N SER A 166 5.37 -11.41 -11.32
CA SER A 166 5.46 -10.25 -10.43
C SER A 166 5.23 -8.93 -11.15
N VAL A 167 4.46 -8.04 -10.51
CA VAL A 167 4.26 -6.66 -10.97
C VAL A 167 5.50 -5.84 -10.65
N VAL A 168 6.05 -5.15 -11.65
CA VAL A 168 7.26 -4.33 -11.51
C VAL A 168 6.97 -2.84 -11.36
N ALA A 169 5.83 -2.38 -11.86
CA ALA A 169 5.47 -0.97 -11.80
C ALA A 169 3.95 -0.78 -11.76
N VAL A 170 3.51 0.23 -11.00
CA VAL A 170 2.15 0.78 -11.00
C VAL A 170 2.23 2.29 -10.98
N GLN A 171 1.53 2.96 -11.90
CA GLN A 171 1.47 4.43 -11.96
C GLN A 171 0.11 4.91 -12.45
N PHE A 172 -0.28 6.12 -12.04
CA PHE A 172 -1.40 6.81 -12.67
C PHE A 172 -0.91 7.74 -13.77
N GLN A 173 -1.74 7.95 -14.78
CA GLN A 173 -1.49 8.98 -15.78
C GLN A 173 -1.55 10.36 -15.11
N PRO A 174 -0.50 11.21 -15.23
CA PRO A 174 -0.38 12.44 -14.45
C PRO A 174 -1.35 13.53 -14.93
N ALA A 175 -1.30 13.93 -16.19
CA ALA A 175 -2.22 14.90 -16.76
C ALA A 175 -3.24 14.19 -17.66
N VAL A 176 -4.50 14.54 -17.46
CA VAL A 176 -5.65 13.92 -18.11
C VAL A 176 -6.52 15.07 -18.60
N VAL A 177 -7.02 15.00 -19.83
CA VAL A 177 -7.88 16.04 -20.40
C VAL A 177 -9.15 16.13 -19.54
N PRO A 178 -9.64 17.33 -19.17
CA PRO A 178 -10.86 17.45 -18.38
C PRO A 178 -12.01 16.63 -18.98
N GLY A 179 -12.69 15.84 -18.15
CA GLY A 179 -13.79 14.96 -18.58
C GLY A 179 -13.36 13.57 -19.06
N THR A 180 -12.06 13.28 -19.17
CA THR A 180 -11.59 11.91 -19.44
C THR A 180 -11.43 11.12 -18.14
N PRO A 181 -11.82 9.83 -18.12
CA PRO A 181 -11.73 9.01 -16.92
C PRO A 181 -10.26 8.81 -16.51
N PRO A 182 -9.97 8.73 -15.20
CA PRO A 182 -8.61 8.50 -14.72
C PRO A 182 -8.09 7.16 -15.21
N ARG A 183 -6.81 7.13 -15.56
CA ARG A 183 -6.12 5.91 -16.04
C ARG A 183 -4.92 5.58 -15.17
N ALA A 184 -4.63 4.29 -15.11
CA ALA A 184 -3.46 3.75 -14.45
C ALA A 184 -2.83 2.67 -15.32
N ILE A 185 -1.55 2.40 -15.10
CA ILE A 185 -0.82 1.31 -15.72
C ILE A 185 -0.31 0.35 -14.66
N THR A 186 -0.33 -0.94 -14.99
CA THR A 186 0.53 -1.94 -14.36
C THR A 186 1.44 -2.59 -15.39
N ALA A 187 2.64 -2.96 -15.00
CA ALA A 187 3.56 -3.73 -15.84
C ALA A 187 4.14 -4.90 -15.06
N GLY A 188 4.34 -6.04 -15.72
CA GLY A 188 4.78 -7.27 -15.09
C GLY A 188 5.96 -7.93 -15.78
N LEU A 189 6.61 -8.84 -15.05
CA LEU A 189 7.65 -9.72 -15.60
C LEU A 189 7.09 -10.75 -16.60
N ASP A 190 5.77 -10.84 -16.73
CA ASP A 190 5.08 -11.61 -17.77
C ASP A 190 5.16 -10.95 -19.17
N GLY A 191 5.91 -9.85 -19.27
CA GLY A 191 6.17 -9.10 -20.49
C GLY A 191 4.99 -8.26 -20.99
N LYS A 192 3.96 -8.14 -20.16
CA LYS A 192 2.76 -7.37 -20.47
C LYS A 192 2.71 -6.12 -19.61
N PHE A 193 2.21 -5.05 -20.20
CA PHE A 193 1.66 -3.93 -19.47
C PHE A 193 0.16 -3.83 -19.73
N LYS A 194 -0.58 -3.34 -18.74
CA LYS A 194 -2.04 -3.26 -18.75
C LYS A 194 -2.45 -1.84 -18.40
N MET A 195 -3.30 -1.27 -19.24
CA MET A 195 -3.93 0.02 -18.97
C MET A 195 -5.28 -0.21 -18.32
N TRP A 196 -5.49 0.47 -17.21
CA TRP A 196 -6.70 0.43 -16.40
C TRP A 196 -7.39 1.79 -16.47
N SER A 197 -8.72 1.79 -16.51
CA SER A 197 -9.52 3.01 -16.45
C SER A 197 -10.81 2.76 -15.68
N VAL A 198 -11.32 3.79 -15.04
CA VAL A 198 -12.65 3.77 -14.43
C VAL A 198 -13.72 3.75 -15.51
N GLN A 199 -14.70 2.86 -15.39
CA GLN A 199 -15.92 2.89 -16.19
C GLN A 199 -16.83 4.01 -15.71
N GLN A 200 -17.32 4.85 -16.62
CA GLN A 200 -18.16 6.00 -16.28
C GLN A 200 -19.49 5.61 -15.62
N VAL A 201 -20.03 4.43 -15.95
CA VAL A 201 -21.35 3.97 -15.45
C VAL A 201 -21.23 3.28 -14.10
N SER A 202 -20.36 2.26 -13.98
CA SER A 202 -20.24 1.47 -12.74
C SER A 202 -19.24 2.04 -11.75
N THR A 203 -18.40 3.00 -12.14
CA THR A 203 -17.28 3.54 -11.34
C THR A 203 -16.25 2.48 -10.90
N GLU A 204 -16.24 1.33 -11.57
CA GLU A 204 -15.27 0.25 -11.34
C GLU A 204 -14.06 0.40 -12.27
N TRP A 205 -12.91 -0.07 -11.81
CA TRP A 205 -11.71 -0.09 -12.63
C TRP A 205 -11.66 -1.34 -13.50
N THR A 206 -11.51 -1.17 -14.82
CA THR A 206 -11.35 -2.30 -15.73
C THR A 206 -10.12 -2.16 -16.61
N CYS A 207 -9.55 -3.30 -17.00
CA CYS A 207 -8.46 -3.36 -17.97
C CYS A 207 -9.02 -2.95 -19.34
N GLN A 208 -8.52 -1.85 -19.90
CA GLN A 208 -8.94 -1.31 -21.19
C GLN A 208 -8.07 -1.83 -22.34
N SER A 209 -6.76 -1.90 -22.12
CA SER A 209 -5.83 -2.41 -23.12
C SER A 209 -4.69 -3.18 -22.48
N ILE A 210 -4.10 -4.08 -23.26
CA ILE A 210 -2.95 -4.89 -22.90
C ILE A 210 -1.93 -4.71 -24.02
N GLY A 211 -0.73 -4.27 -23.67
CA GLY A 211 0.38 -4.17 -24.60
C GLY A 211 1.54 -5.06 -24.17
N TYR A 212 2.37 -5.42 -25.13
CA TYR A 212 3.56 -6.24 -24.95
C TYR A 212 4.51 -5.99 -26.12
N TYR A 213 5.79 -6.30 -25.94
CA TYR A 213 6.78 -6.22 -27.01
C TYR A 213 7.64 -7.48 -27.01
N ASN A 214 7.42 -8.35 -28.01
CA ASN A 214 8.13 -9.62 -28.20
C ASN A 214 8.16 -10.52 -26.94
N ASP A 215 7.12 -10.46 -26.10
CA ASP A 215 7.03 -11.19 -24.83
C ASP A 215 8.25 -11.00 -23.89
N MET A 216 9.01 -9.91 -24.07
CA MET A 216 10.12 -9.59 -23.17
C MET A 216 9.58 -9.06 -21.84
N PRO A 217 10.19 -9.42 -20.69
CA PRO A 217 9.77 -8.91 -19.38
C PRO A 217 9.81 -7.39 -19.29
N CYS A 218 8.77 -6.78 -18.72
CA CYS A 218 8.81 -5.36 -18.39
C CYS A 218 9.75 -5.13 -17.20
N VAL A 219 10.54 -4.06 -17.26
CA VAL A 219 11.45 -3.66 -16.19
C VAL A 219 10.91 -2.45 -15.43
N SER A 220 10.36 -1.48 -16.15
CA SER A 220 9.81 -0.25 -15.56
C SER A 220 8.87 0.46 -16.55
N THR A 221 8.06 1.37 -16.05
CA THR A 221 7.20 2.24 -16.85
C THR A 221 7.25 3.67 -16.34
N VAL A 222 7.04 4.63 -17.24
CA VAL A 222 6.90 6.04 -16.87
C VAL A 222 6.02 6.76 -17.88
N PHE A 223 5.12 7.61 -17.40
CA PHE A 223 4.40 8.55 -18.25
C PHE A 223 5.22 9.83 -18.49
N SER A 224 5.05 10.44 -19.64
CA SER A 224 5.43 11.85 -19.83
C SER A 224 4.66 12.74 -18.85
N GLU A 225 5.21 13.90 -18.52
CA GLU A 225 4.62 14.83 -17.55
C GLU A 225 3.21 15.30 -17.95
N ASP A 226 3.00 15.48 -19.26
CA ASP A 226 1.71 15.82 -19.87
C ASP A 226 0.79 14.61 -20.06
N GLY A 227 1.25 13.40 -19.71
CA GLY A 227 0.50 12.15 -19.80
C GLY A 227 0.20 11.67 -21.22
N THR A 228 0.74 12.31 -22.27
CA THR A 228 0.41 11.97 -23.66
C THR A 228 1.19 10.76 -24.20
N ILE A 229 2.32 10.45 -23.58
CA ILE A 229 3.21 9.35 -23.97
C ILE A 229 3.47 8.47 -22.75
N LEU A 230 3.47 7.16 -22.98
CA LEU A 230 3.91 6.15 -22.03
C LEU A 230 5.19 5.50 -22.55
N ALA A 231 6.24 5.50 -21.73
CA ALA A 231 7.43 4.71 -21.97
C ALA A 231 7.37 3.40 -21.17
N VAL A 232 7.60 2.28 -21.84
CA VAL A 232 7.75 0.96 -21.23
C VAL A 232 9.15 0.46 -21.54
N ALA A 233 9.93 0.26 -20.48
CA ALA A 233 11.27 -0.31 -20.55
C ALA A 233 11.17 -1.84 -20.47
N TYR A 234 11.69 -2.49 -21.50
CA TYR A 234 12.01 -3.90 -21.55
C TYR A 234 13.54 -4.04 -21.46
N GLU A 235 14.05 -5.22 -21.10
CA GLU A 235 15.48 -5.44 -20.77
C GLU A 235 16.49 -4.64 -21.61
N GLN A 236 16.38 -4.71 -22.94
CA GLN A 236 17.29 -4.03 -23.87
C GLN A 236 16.59 -3.00 -24.78
N VAL A 237 15.28 -2.82 -24.65
CA VAL A 237 14.47 -2.02 -25.58
C VAL A 237 13.52 -1.11 -24.80
N LEU A 238 13.48 0.16 -25.18
CA LEU A 238 12.46 1.09 -24.71
C LEU A 238 11.43 1.31 -25.81
N THR A 239 10.16 1.17 -25.45
CA THR A 239 9.03 1.38 -26.37
C THR A 239 8.20 2.57 -25.91
N LEU A 240 7.64 3.30 -26.87
CA LEU A 240 6.76 4.44 -26.60
C LEU A 240 5.36 4.13 -27.12
N TRP A 241 4.36 4.42 -26.30
CA TRP A 241 2.96 4.13 -26.55
C TRP A 241 2.11 5.37 -26.31
N LYS A 242 1.00 5.47 -27.03
CA LYS A 242 -0.05 6.44 -26.71
C LYS A 242 -1.02 5.77 -25.73
N PRO A 243 -1.26 6.33 -24.52
CA PRO A 243 -2.12 5.69 -23.52
C PRO A 243 -3.59 5.48 -23.95
N GLU A 244 -4.03 6.10 -25.04
CA GLU A 244 -5.38 6.02 -25.60
C GLU A 244 -5.59 4.87 -26.58
N THR A 245 -4.51 4.27 -27.08
CA THR A 245 -4.53 3.24 -28.15
C THR A 245 -3.79 2.01 -27.68
#